data_AF-W2WH86-F1
#
_entry.id   AF-W2WH86-F1
#
_cell.length_a   1.000
_cell.length_b   1.000
_cell.length_c   1.000
_cell.angle_alpha   90.00
_cell.angle_beta   90.00
_cell.angle_gamma   90.00
#
_symmetry.space_group_name_H-M   'P 1'
#
loop_
_entity.id
_entity.type
_entity.pdbx_description
1 polymer ?
#
loop_
_entity_poly.entity_id
_entity_poly.type
_entity_poly.pdbx_seq_one_letter_code
_entity_poly.pdbx_strand_id
1 'polypeptide(L)'
;MASLPNGFRTVLRYFMIRDRHRVRTAFIMMDRLWFPMQMCTRNDEDGLWYSKPYTLETSNGENSLVATANGNPTFAPAPLSFPGGNALGKKTLLSLVMVSFDIPYMIDGISSSSYHGMGVVVDAEQGFVLVDQNTVPVALGDVLITIAASVEVHAKVVFVHPVHNCSIVQYDPKTLGAVEDVLQSSNAGYSVK
;
A
#
# COMPACT_ATOMS: atom_id res chain seq x y z
N MET A 1 -15.74 -0.08 13.53
CA MET A 1 -14.34 0.38 13.34
C MET A 1 -13.45 -0.13 14.45
N ALA A 2 -13.81 0.00 15.73
CA ALA A 2 -13.00 -0.46 16.86
C ALA A 2 -12.56 -1.95 16.82
N SER A 3 -13.36 -2.84 16.21
CA SER A 3 -13.07 -4.27 16.10
C SER A 3 -12.30 -4.68 14.83
N LEU A 4 -12.05 -3.75 13.90
CA LEU A 4 -11.37 -4.07 12.65
C LEU A 4 -9.86 -4.22 12.88
N PRO A 5 -9.20 -5.24 12.32
CA PRO A 5 -7.77 -5.42 12.51
C PRO A 5 -6.93 -4.37 11.77
N ASN A 6 -5.64 -4.31 12.08
CA ASN A 6 -4.69 -3.48 11.35
C ASN A 6 -4.55 -3.95 9.89
N GLY A 7 -4.41 -3.02 8.96
CA GLY A 7 -4.39 -3.26 7.51
C GLY A 7 -5.76 -3.52 6.89
N PHE A 8 -6.85 -3.56 7.68
CA PHE A 8 -8.17 -3.88 7.15
C PHE A 8 -8.75 -2.74 6.31
N ARG A 9 -9.05 -3.01 5.03
CA ARG A 9 -9.72 -2.04 4.16
C ARG A 9 -11.23 -2.13 4.33
N THR A 10 -11.86 -1.02 4.66
CA THR A 10 -13.32 -0.92 4.79
C THR A 10 -13.87 0.31 4.09
N VAL A 11 -15.18 0.33 3.89
CA VAL A 11 -15.88 1.44 3.26
C VAL A 11 -16.47 2.34 4.34
N LEU A 12 -16.14 3.63 4.28
CA LEU A 12 -16.70 4.66 5.13
C LEU A 12 -17.65 5.54 4.32
N ARG A 13 -18.86 5.74 4.86
CA ARG A 13 -19.77 6.78 4.38
C ARG A 13 -19.72 7.97 5.32
N TYR A 14 -19.52 9.16 4.79
CA TYR A 14 -19.40 10.39 5.57
C TYR A 14 -20.03 11.57 4.83
N PHE A 15 -20.29 12.67 5.54
CA PHE A 15 -20.62 13.96 4.95
C PHE A 15 -19.69 15.01 5.55
N MET A 16 -19.45 16.10 4.83
CA MET A 16 -18.68 17.22 5.36
C MET A 16 -19.62 18.17 6.11
N ILE A 17 -19.15 18.80 7.18
CA ILE A 17 -19.97 19.76 7.95
C ILE A 17 -20.53 20.88 7.06
N ARG A 18 -19.73 21.31 6.06
CA ARG A 18 -20.13 22.33 5.08
C ARG A 18 -21.22 21.86 4.10
N ASP A 19 -21.38 20.55 3.91
CA ASP A 19 -22.29 19.96 2.93
C ASP A 19 -22.92 18.68 3.51
N ARG A 20 -23.86 18.89 4.45
CA ARG A 20 -24.54 17.81 5.19
C ARG A 20 -25.51 17.00 4.33
N HIS A 21 -25.92 17.54 3.18
CA HIS A 21 -26.89 16.88 2.30
C HIS A 21 -26.21 15.93 1.31
N ARG A 22 -24.89 16.04 1.13
CA ARG A 22 -24.12 15.18 0.25
C ARG A 22 -23.37 14.12 1.05
N VAL A 23 -23.88 12.89 1.00
CA VAL A 23 -23.16 11.72 1.51
C VAL A 23 -22.10 11.29 0.50
N ARG A 24 -20.87 11.14 0.96
CA ARG A 24 -19.72 10.64 0.22
C ARG A 24 -19.34 9.25 0.73
N THR A 25 -18.72 8.46 -0.13
CA THR A 25 -18.19 7.14 0.19
C THR A 25 -16.70 7.16 -0.09
N ALA A 26 -15.89 6.68 0.86
CA ALA A 26 -14.46 6.52 0.71
C ALA A 26 -14.03 5.14 1.20
N PHE A 27 -12.97 4.61 0.62
CA PHE A 27 -12.26 3.46 1.19
C PHE A 27 -11.26 3.98 2.21
N ILE A 28 -11.20 3.33 3.37
CA ILE A 28 -10.21 3.61 4.40
C ILE A 28 -9.48 2.32 4.74
N MET A 29 -8.19 2.42 5.00
CA MET A 29 -7.39 1.35 5.56
C MET A 29 -7.24 1.60 7.06
N MET A 30 -7.44 0.56 7.87
CA MET A 30 -7.26 0.65 9.31
C MET A 30 -5.77 0.60 9.64
N ASP A 31 -5.22 1.72 10.07
CA ASP A 31 -3.88 1.79 10.65
C ASP A 31 -3.98 1.86 12.18
N ARG A 32 -3.22 0.99 12.84
CA ARG A 32 -3.12 0.87 14.30
C ARG A 32 -1.67 0.94 14.80
N LEU A 33 -0.71 1.16 13.91
CA LEU A 33 0.72 1.15 14.22
C LEU A 33 1.25 2.56 14.46
N TRP A 34 0.89 3.53 13.61
CA TRP A 34 1.49 4.87 13.68
C TRP A 34 0.88 5.78 14.73
N PHE A 35 -0.43 5.67 14.96
CA PHE A 35 -1.16 6.57 15.85
C PHE A 35 -2.15 5.83 16.75
N PRO A 36 -2.29 6.25 18.02
CA PRO A 36 -3.35 5.76 18.88
C PRO A 36 -4.74 6.05 18.28
N MET A 37 -5.56 5.02 18.11
CA MET A 37 -6.92 5.20 17.63
C MET A 37 -7.82 5.68 18.77
N GLN A 38 -8.53 6.80 18.57
CA GLN A 38 -9.47 7.35 19.56
C GLN A 38 -10.76 7.83 18.87
N MET A 39 -11.91 7.68 19.53
CA MET A 39 -13.18 8.27 19.10
C MET A 39 -13.56 9.40 20.03
N CYS A 40 -13.76 10.58 19.46
CA CYS A 40 -14.30 11.73 20.18
C CYS A 40 -15.79 11.83 19.90
N THR A 41 -16.60 11.79 20.94
CA THR A 41 -18.05 12.04 20.84
C THR A 41 -18.35 13.39 21.46
N ARG A 42 -19.03 14.26 20.71
CA ARG A 42 -19.53 15.54 21.23
C ARG A 42 -20.70 15.26 22.17
N ASN A 43 -20.66 15.84 23.35
CA ASN A 43 -21.84 15.95 24.20
C ASN A 43 -22.54 17.29 23.85
N ASP A 44 -23.82 17.20 23.50
CA ASP A 44 -24.60 18.37 23.07
C ASP A 44 -25.10 19.20 24.26
N GLU A 45 -25.04 18.68 25.49
CA GLU A 45 -25.47 19.39 26.71
C GLU A 45 -24.42 20.41 27.19
N ASP A 46 -23.14 20.03 27.20
CA ASP A 46 -22.02 20.88 27.62
C ASP A 46 -21.22 21.45 26.44
N GLY A 47 -21.44 20.93 25.23
CA GLY A 47 -20.75 21.31 24.01
C GLY A 47 -19.30 20.81 23.91
N LEU A 48 -18.83 19.99 24.85
CA LEU A 48 -17.47 19.47 24.89
C LEU A 48 -17.32 18.14 24.12
N TRP A 49 -16.08 17.83 23.73
CA TRP A 49 -15.74 16.57 23.07
C TRP A 49 -15.06 15.64 24.06
N TYR A 50 -15.60 14.43 24.20
CA TYR A 50 -15.04 13.40 25.06
C TYR A 50 -14.36 12.31 24.24
N SER A 51 -13.04 12.22 24.38
CA SER A 51 -12.21 11.22 23.70
C SER A 51 -12.20 9.91 24.45
N LYS A 52 -12.53 8.81 23.77
CA LYS A 52 -12.38 7.44 24.27
C LYS A 52 -11.30 6.74 23.44
N PRO A 53 -10.19 6.29 24.05
CA PRO A 53 -9.20 5.50 23.34
C PRO A 53 -9.77 4.13 22.98
N TYR A 54 -9.44 3.65 21.79
CA TYR A 54 -9.71 2.28 21.37
C TYR A 54 -8.47 1.42 21.63
N THR A 55 -8.41 0.82 22.81
CA THR A 55 -7.48 -0.28 23.09
C THR A 55 -8.09 -1.57 22.59
N LEU A 56 -7.39 -2.29 21.70
CA LEU A 56 -7.75 -3.68 21.41
C LEU A 56 -7.57 -4.47 22.71
N GLU A 57 -8.61 -5.20 23.14
CA GLU A 57 -8.42 -6.19 24.19
C GLU A 57 -7.42 -7.22 23.69
N THR A 58 -6.39 -7.44 24.49
CA THR A 58 -5.20 -8.28 24.23
C THR A 58 -5.53 -9.78 24.15
N SER A 59 -6.55 -10.18 23.37
CA SER A 59 -6.95 -11.59 23.22
C SER A 59 -6.53 -12.20 21.89
N ASN A 60 -6.14 -11.41 20.89
CA ASN A 60 -5.53 -11.93 19.66
C ASN A 60 -4.13 -11.36 19.52
N GLY A 61 -3.16 -12.18 19.93
CA GLY A 61 -1.75 -11.85 19.92
C GLY A 61 -1.24 -11.40 18.55
N GLU A 62 -0.18 -10.60 18.66
CA GLU A 62 0.76 -10.20 17.62
C GLU A 62 0.33 -9.04 16.73
N ASN A 63 1.28 -8.11 16.60
CA ASN A 63 1.43 -7.06 15.60
C ASN A 63 1.48 -7.60 14.16
N SER A 64 0.70 -8.65 13.87
CA SER A 64 0.59 -9.21 12.55
C SER A 64 -0.30 -8.27 11.75
N LEU A 65 0.29 -7.60 10.76
CA LEU A 65 -0.47 -7.10 9.62
C LEU A 65 -1.39 -8.25 9.22
N VAL A 66 -2.70 -8.09 9.34
CA VAL A 66 -3.59 -9.20 9.00
C VAL A 66 -3.38 -9.46 7.52
N ALA A 67 -2.72 -10.57 7.21
CA ALA A 67 -2.53 -11.13 5.87
C ALA A 67 -3.88 -11.57 5.23
N THR A 68 -5.00 -11.04 5.74
CA THR A 68 -6.37 -11.52 5.54
C THR A 68 -7.34 -10.35 5.43
N ALA A 69 -6.94 -9.24 4.80
CA ALA A 69 -7.86 -8.17 4.42
C ALA A 69 -7.80 -7.75 2.96
N ASN A 70 -6.99 -8.43 2.15
CA ASN A 70 -7.08 -8.38 0.70
C ASN A 70 -7.46 -9.79 0.26
N GLY A 71 -8.76 -10.07 0.20
CA GLY A 71 -9.17 -11.09 -0.75
C GLY A 71 -8.60 -10.60 -2.08
N ASN A 72 -7.61 -11.31 -2.62
CA ASN A 72 -7.10 -11.04 -3.97
C ASN A 72 -8.32 -10.77 -4.84
N PRO A 73 -8.34 -9.69 -5.64
CA PRO A 73 -9.47 -9.46 -6.51
C PRO A 73 -9.70 -10.76 -7.28
N THR A 74 -10.86 -11.39 -7.08
CA THR A 74 -11.27 -12.59 -7.82
C THR A 74 -11.40 -12.28 -9.32
N PHE A 75 -11.29 -11.02 -9.68
CA PHE A 75 -11.23 -10.53 -11.03
C PHE A 75 -9.83 -10.69 -11.62
N ALA A 76 -9.75 -11.26 -12.82
CA ALA A 76 -8.52 -11.32 -13.58
C ALA A 76 -7.95 -9.90 -13.77
N PRO A 77 -6.66 -9.67 -13.49
CA PRO A 77 -6.06 -8.34 -13.69
C PRO A 77 -6.27 -7.88 -15.14
N ALA A 78 -6.47 -6.57 -15.32
CA ALA A 78 -6.62 -6.02 -16.66
C ALA A 78 -5.36 -6.37 -17.49
N PRO A 79 -5.51 -6.92 -18.70
CA PRO A 79 -4.36 -7.31 -19.50
C PRO A 79 -3.55 -6.07 -19.87
N LEU A 80 -2.30 -6.02 -19.39
CA LEU A 80 -1.33 -5.01 -19.80
C LEU A 80 -1.01 -5.21 -21.28
N SER A 81 -1.53 -4.32 -22.12
CA SER A 81 -1.30 -4.35 -23.57
C SER A 81 -0.31 -3.27 -23.97
N PHE A 82 0.64 -3.62 -24.84
CA PHE A 82 1.55 -2.69 -25.49
C PHE A 82 1.35 -2.77 -27.02
N PRO A 83 0.34 -2.05 -27.57
CA PRO A 83 0.03 -2.09 -29.00
C PRO A 83 1.21 -1.62 -29.84
N GLY A 84 1.62 -2.41 -30.84
CA GLY A 84 2.75 -2.07 -31.73
C GLY A 84 4.14 -2.22 -31.11
N GLY A 85 4.23 -2.76 -29.90
CA GLY A 85 5.48 -2.91 -29.16
C GLY A 85 6.34 -4.12 -29.52
N ASN A 86 7.65 -3.96 -29.39
CA ASN A 86 8.59 -5.08 -29.45
C ASN A 86 8.46 -6.00 -28.21
N ALA A 87 8.97 -7.23 -28.31
CA ALA A 87 8.90 -8.21 -27.22
C ALA A 87 9.59 -7.71 -25.93
N LEU A 88 10.68 -6.96 -26.06
CA LEU A 88 11.39 -6.34 -24.94
C LEU A 88 10.55 -5.29 -24.20
N GLY A 89 9.80 -4.47 -24.94
CA GLY A 89 8.91 -3.47 -24.37
C GLY A 89 7.77 -4.10 -23.58
N LYS A 90 7.21 -5.22 -24.08
CA LYS A 90 6.22 -6.01 -23.33
C LYS A 90 6.81 -6.55 -22.02
N LYS A 91 8.02 -7.09 -22.07
CA LYS A 91 8.72 -7.59 -20.86
C LYS A 91 8.97 -6.49 -19.84
N THR A 92 9.44 -5.33 -20.31
CA THR A 92 9.71 -4.17 -19.45
C THR A 92 8.42 -3.62 -18.82
N LEU A 93 7.33 -3.61 -19.58
CA LEU A 93 6.03 -3.18 -19.07
C LEU A 93 5.54 -4.06 -17.91
N LEU A 94 5.77 -5.38 -17.98
CA LEU A 94 5.37 -6.32 -16.94
C LEU A 94 6.22 -6.21 -15.66
N SER A 95 7.44 -5.67 -15.74
CA SER A 95 8.26 -5.39 -14.56
C SER A 95 7.98 -4.04 -13.90
N LEU A 96 7.15 -3.19 -14.51
CA LEU A 96 6.82 -1.89 -13.95
C LEU A 96 5.70 -2.01 -12.91
N VAL A 97 5.90 -1.32 -11.80
CA VAL A 97 4.93 -1.24 -10.71
C VAL A 97 4.76 0.21 -10.29
N MET A 98 3.58 0.56 -9.80
CA MET A 98 3.36 1.85 -9.15
C MET A 98 3.68 1.70 -7.67
N VAL A 99 4.38 2.67 -7.09
CA VAL A 99 4.73 2.69 -5.67
C VAL A 99 4.09 3.93 -5.06
N SER A 100 3.32 3.73 -4.00
CA SER A 100 2.78 4.79 -3.15
C SER A 100 3.48 4.69 -1.79
N PHE A 101 3.96 5.81 -1.30
CA PHE A 101 4.70 5.89 -0.05
C PHE A 101 4.11 6.98 0.84
N ASP A 102 3.72 6.60 2.05
CA ASP A 102 3.11 7.50 3.03
C ASP A 102 3.99 7.61 4.29
N ILE A 103 4.18 8.84 4.74
CA ILE A 103 5.05 9.19 5.86
C ILE A 103 4.18 9.71 7.00
N PRO A 104 4.20 9.04 8.16
CA PRO A 104 3.39 9.41 9.32
C PRO A 104 3.89 10.70 9.99
N TYR A 105 5.20 10.91 10.00
CA TYR A 105 5.85 12.06 10.60
C TYR A 105 6.84 12.67 9.62
N MET A 106 6.62 13.94 9.27
CA MET A 106 7.55 14.73 8.45
C MET A 106 8.78 15.08 9.29
N ILE A 107 9.71 14.13 9.39
CA ILE A 107 11.05 14.31 9.93
C ILE A 107 12.04 14.53 8.78
N ASP A 108 13.27 14.95 9.10
CA ASP A 108 14.36 15.04 8.10
C ASP A 108 14.13 16.00 6.93
N GLY A 109 13.38 17.09 7.15
CA GLY A 109 13.16 18.14 6.15
C GLY A 109 12.19 17.78 5.01
N ILE A 110 11.48 16.67 5.15
CA ILE A 110 10.45 16.20 4.21
C ILE A 110 9.26 17.17 4.19
N SER A 111 8.83 17.59 3.00
CA SER A 111 7.76 18.58 2.82
C SER A 111 6.40 18.00 2.44
N SER A 112 6.31 16.71 2.11
CA SER A 112 5.06 16.02 1.77
C SER A 112 4.93 14.76 2.62
N SER A 113 3.70 14.37 2.95
CA SER A 113 3.42 13.11 3.64
C SER A 113 3.14 11.97 2.68
N SER A 114 2.88 12.26 1.40
CA SER A 114 2.48 11.26 0.41
C SER A 114 3.27 11.43 -0.88
N TYR A 115 3.85 10.34 -1.36
CA TYR A 115 4.69 10.25 -2.54
C TYR A 115 4.20 9.12 -3.44
N HIS A 116 4.32 9.32 -4.73
CA HIS A 116 3.90 8.34 -5.74
C HIS A 116 4.91 8.33 -6.87
N GLY A 117 5.26 7.14 -7.33
CA GLY A 117 6.21 6.98 -8.42
C GLY A 117 6.17 5.59 -9.04
N MET A 118 7.10 5.34 -9.94
CA MET A 118 7.24 4.07 -10.61
C MET A 118 8.44 3.30 -10.05
N GLY A 119 8.26 2.00 -9.87
CA GLY A 119 9.31 1.06 -9.54
C GLY A 119 9.51 0.03 -10.63
N VAL A 120 10.67 -0.62 -10.61
CA VAL A 120 11.00 -1.77 -11.47
C VAL A 120 11.28 -2.98 -10.59
N VAL A 121 10.58 -4.08 -10.83
CA VAL A 121 10.88 -5.37 -10.18
C VAL A 121 12.24 -5.86 -10.68
N VAL A 122 13.22 -5.94 -9.78
CA VAL A 122 14.59 -6.42 -10.09
C VAL A 122 14.79 -7.88 -9.72
N ASP A 123 14.04 -8.36 -8.74
CA ASP A 123 14.02 -9.76 -8.32
C ASP A 123 12.60 -10.16 -7.94
N ALA A 124 11.97 -11.00 -8.77
CA ALA A 124 10.61 -11.47 -8.53
C ALA A 124 10.52 -12.61 -7.51
N GLU A 125 11.61 -13.35 -7.29
CA GLU A 125 11.66 -14.47 -6.33
C GLU A 125 11.76 -13.93 -4.89
N GLN A 126 12.55 -12.88 -4.69
CA GLN A 126 12.70 -12.23 -3.39
C GLN A 126 11.76 -11.02 -3.20
N GLY A 127 11.10 -10.57 -4.27
CA GLY A 127 10.15 -9.46 -4.27
C GLY A 127 10.81 -8.08 -4.18
N PHE A 128 12.02 -7.91 -4.71
CA PHE A 128 12.71 -6.63 -4.70
C PHE A 128 12.29 -5.72 -5.85
N VAL A 129 12.02 -4.47 -5.49
CA VAL A 129 11.67 -3.41 -6.41
C VAL A 129 12.63 -2.25 -6.22
N LEU A 130 13.24 -1.82 -7.32
CA LEU A 130 14.06 -0.63 -7.39
C LEU A 130 13.17 0.58 -7.64
N VAL A 131 13.34 1.61 -6.82
CA VAL A 131 12.56 2.85 -6.85
C VAL A 131 13.51 4.04 -6.72
N ASP A 132 13.13 5.21 -7.21
CA ASP A 132 13.87 6.44 -6.96
C ASP A 132 13.67 6.94 -5.52
N GLN A 133 14.64 7.68 -5.00
CA GLN A 133 14.60 8.26 -3.66
C GLN A 133 13.60 9.41 -3.55
N ASN A 134 13.21 10.09 -4.64
CA ASN A 134 12.15 11.09 -4.53
C ASN A 134 10.78 10.45 -4.21
N THR A 135 10.57 9.20 -4.63
CA THR A 135 9.38 8.41 -4.28
C THR A 135 9.49 7.80 -2.89
N VAL A 136 10.64 7.23 -2.53
CA VAL A 136 10.90 6.67 -1.19
C VAL A 136 12.10 7.40 -0.57
N PRO A 137 11.87 8.58 0.05
CA PRO A 137 12.93 9.45 0.53
C PRO A 137 13.58 8.98 1.83
N VAL A 138 12.83 8.26 2.66
CA VAL A 138 13.28 7.78 3.97
C VAL A 138 12.84 6.35 4.22
N ALA A 139 13.53 5.67 5.13
CA ALA A 139 13.19 4.31 5.52
C ALA A 139 11.91 4.22 6.39
N LEU A 140 11.50 5.33 7.02
CA LEU A 140 10.36 5.37 7.93
C LEU A 140 9.08 5.80 7.18
N GLY A 141 8.26 4.83 6.80
CA GLY A 141 6.95 5.06 6.19
C GLY A 141 6.32 3.76 5.71
N ASP A 142 5.09 3.86 5.24
CA ASP A 142 4.33 2.75 4.68
C ASP A 142 4.48 2.72 3.16
N VAL A 143 4.75 1.54 2.61
CA VAL A 143 4.90 1.33 1.17
C VAL A 143 3.76 0.46 0.67
N LEU A 144 3.07 0.93 -0.36
CA LEU A 144 2.07 0.17 -1.11
C LEU A 144 2.51 0.06 -2.57
N ILE A 145 2.63 -1.17 -3.05
CA ILE A 145 3.00 -1.46 -4.44
C ILE A 145 1.76 -1.91 -5.20
N THR A 146 1.49 -1.27 -6.32
CA THR A 146 0.39 -1.63 -7.22
C THR A 146 0.94 -2.28 -8.49
N ILE A 147 0.64 -3.57 -8.65
CA ILE A 147 1.03 -4.39 -9.80
C ILE A 147 -0.15 -4.50 -10.78
N ALA A 148 0.15 -4.35 -12.07
CA ALA A 148 -0.83 -4.41 -13.16
C ALA A 148 -2.06 -3.50 -12.96
N ALA A 149 -1.86 -2.36 -12.27
CA ALA A 149 -2.91 -1.41 -11.89
C ALA A 149 -4.13 -2.04 -11.16
N SER A 150 -3.97 -3.26 -10.63
CA SER A 150 -5.10 -4.07 -10.14
C SER A 150 -4.85 -4.65 -8.74
N VAL A 151 -3.61 -5.01 -8.42
CA VAL A 151 -3.27 -5.65 -7.14
C VAL A 151 -2.38 -4.75 -6.32
N GLU A 152 -2.86 -4.39 -5.13
CA GLU A 152 -2.13 -3.60 -4.14
C GLU A 152 -1.52 -4.53 -3.08
N VAL A 153 -0.22 -4.42 -2.88
CA VAL A 153 0.57 -5.26 -1.97
C VAL A 153 1.38 -4.37 -1.04
N HIS A 154 1.37 -4.67 0.25
CA HIS A 154 2.25 -4.00 1.20
C HIS A 154 3.70 -4.39 1.01
N ALA A 155 4.59 -3.41 1.12
CA ALA A 155 6.03 -3.61 1.05
C ALA A 155 6.72 -2.93 2.23
N LYS A 156 7.98 -3.29 2.44
CA LYS A 156 8.87 -2.65 3.40
C LYS A 156 10.04 -2.00 2.68
N VAL A 157 10.54 -0.89 3.22
CA VAL A 157 11.79 -0.30 2.74
C VAL A 157 12.95 -1.14 3.26
N VAL A 158 13.80 -1.63 2.36
CA VAL A 158 14.99 -2.44 2.70
C VAL A 158 16.24 -1.58 2.68
N PHE A 159 16.30 -0.63 1.75
CA PHE A 159 17.46 0.23 1.58
C PHE A 159 17.06 1.59 1.01
N VAL A 160 17.69 2.64 1.50
CA VAL A 160 17.64 3.98 0.92
C VAL A 160 19.09 4.41 0.73
N HIS A 161 19.47 4.70 -0.51
CA HIS A 161 20.83 5.09 -0.79
C HIS A 161 21.06 6.55 -0.32
N PRO A 162 22.13 6.86 0.44
CA PRO A 162 22.31 8.20 1.03
C PRO A 162 22.68 9.30 0.02
N VAL A 163 23.38 8.95 -1.08
CA VAL A 163 23.90 9.93 -2.06
C VAL A 163 23.25 9.83 -3.45
N HIS A 164 22.97 8.62 -3.92
CA HIS A 164 22.34 8.36 -5.21
C HIS A 164 20.82 8.26 -5.07
N ASN A 165 20.10 8.70 -6.10
CA ASN A 165 18.64 8.67 -6.17
C ASN A 165 18.11 7.24 -6.38
N CYS A 166 18.22 6.40 -5.35
CA CYS A 166 17.95 4.97 -5.41
C CYS A 166 17.49 4.44 -4.04
N SER A 167 16.37 3.74 -4.03
CA SER A 167 15.81 3.03 -2.88
C SER A 167 15.35 1.64 -3.31
N ILE A 168 15.41 0.68 -2.40
CA ILE A 168 14.94 -0.69 -2.61
C ILE A 168 13.83 -0.98 -1.62
N VAL A 169 12.69 -1.42 -2.14
CA VAL A 169 11.55 -1.90 -1.36
C VAL A 169 11.33 -3.39 -1.63
N GLN A 170 10.78 -4.09 -0.66
CA GLN A 170 10.52 -5.53 -0.74
C GLN A 170 9.06 -5.83 -0.42
N TYR A 171 8.38 -6.53 -1.33
CA TYR A 171 7.07 -7.13 -1.08
C TYR A 171 7.20 -8.65 -0.85
N ASP A 172 6.17 -9.29 -0.30
CA ASP A 172 6.10 -10.75 -0.21
C ASP A 172 5.43 -11.34 -1.46
N PRO A 173 6.13 -12.09 -2.33
CA PRO A 173 5.56 -12.65 -3.56
C PRO A 173 4.34 -13.54 -3.32
N LYS A 174 4.25 -14.20 -2.16
CA LYS A 174 3.13 -15.10 -1.84
C LYS A 174 1.78 -14.39 -1.76
N THR A 175 1.80 -13.07 -1.55
CA THR A 175 0.58 -12.26 -1.46
C THR A 175 -0.07 -12.00 -2.82
N LEU A 176 0.63 -12.25 -3.95
CA LEU A 176 0.13 -11.99 -5.30
C LEU A 176 -0.95 -12.97 -5.77
N GLY A 177 -1.03 -14.16 -5.18
CA GLY A 177 -1.99 -15.21 -5.55
C GLY A 177 -2.06 -15.45 -7.07
N ALA A 178 -3.27 -15.42 -7.65
CA ALA A 178 -3.50 -15.72 -9.07
C ALA A 178 -2.78 -14.79 -10.07
N VAL A 179 -2.25 -13.64 -9.63
CA VAL A 179 -1.45 -12.75 -10.49
C VAL A 179 -0.03 -13.26 -10.67
N GLU A 180 0.46 -14.10 -9.75
CA GLU A 180 1.75 -14.77 -9.88
C GLU A 180 1.81 -15.61 -11.17
N ASP A 181 0.74 -16.35 -11.48
CA ASP A 181 0.66 -17.18 -12.69
C ASP A 181 0.72 -16.35 -13.99
N VAL A 182 0.20 -15.12 -13.99
CA VAL A 182 0.25 -14.21 -15.15
C VAL A 182 1.66 -13.63 -15.35
N LEU A 183 2.35 -13.33 -14.25
CA LEU A 183 3.74 -12.87 -14.28
C LEU A 183 4.73 -14.01 -14.60
N GLN A 184 4.44 -15.24 -14.15
CA GLN A 184 5.30 -16.41 -14.41
C GLN A 184 5.08 -17.02 -15.80
N SER A 185 3.83 -17.11 -16.30
CA SER A 185 3.55 -17.61 -17.66
C SER A 185 4.17 -16.75 -18.77
N SER A 186 4.47 -15.49 -18.48
CA SER A 186 5.22 -14.59 -19.36
C SER A 186 6.74 -14.67 -19.20
N ASN A 187 7.24 -15.22 -18.09
CA ASN A 187 8.66 -15.44 -17.80
C ASN A 187 9.18 -16.85 -18.18
N ALA A 188 8.29 -17.81 -18.47
CA ALA A 188 8.63 -19.20 -18.86
C ALA A 188 9.42 -19.36 -20.18
N GLY A 189 9.94 -18.27 -20.75
CA GLY A 189 10.72 -18.26 -21.99
C GLY A 189 12.24 -18.36 -21.83
N TYR A 190 12.83 -18.24 -20.63
CA TYR A 190 14.30 -18.24 -20.48
C TYR A 190 14.77 -18.82 -19.14
N SER A 191 15.04 -20.12 -19.13
CA SER A 191 15.99 -20.74 -18.19
C SER A 191 17.39 -20.44 -18.73
N VAL A 192 18.15 -19.60 -18.01
CA VAL A 192 19.57 -19.38 -18.31
C VAL A 192 20.33 -20.61 -17.82
N LYS A 193 20.94 -21.34 -18.75
CA LYS A 193 21.98 -22.33 -18.47
C LYS A 193 23.25 -21.65 -17.97
#